data_AF-A0A2E5IES2-F1
#
_entry.id   AF-A0A2E5IES2-F1
#
_cell.length_a   1.000
_cell.length_b   1.000
_cell.length_c   1.000
_cell.angle_alpha   90.00
_cell.angle_beta   90.00
_cell.angle_gamma   90.00
#
_symmetry.space_group_name_H-M   'P 1'
#
loop_
_entity.id
_entity.type
_entity.pdbx_description
1 polymer ?
#
loop_
_entity_poly.entity_id
_entity_poly.type
_entity_poly.pdbx_seq_one_letter_code
_entity_poly.pdbx_strand_id
1 'polypeptide(L)'
;MNEDARGLASAHAPQSPPLIKAQTKLTVLFVLMALSGGILAQISYEQFLPEKTCNDPTTTMERIGISLLVISALFVGFNLIVFVLRLLFDRKHAVSAFLALLIHVVAVFLTFVVFAEAFLYDAGCGVGMFG
;
A
#
# COMPACT_ATOMS: atom_id res chain seq x y z
N MET A 1 -16.80 53.51 27.19
CA MET A 1 -17.83 52.72 26.47
C MET A 1 -17.12 51.54 25.86
N ASN A 2 -17.65 50.36 26.17
CA ASN A 2 -16.99 49.07 26.24
C ASN A 2 -16.27 48.57 24.98
N GLU A 3 -15.14 47.92 25.27
CA GLU A 3 -14.51 46.81 24.56
C GLU A 3 -15.51 45.65 24.29
N ASP A 4 -15.11 44.69 23.44
CA ASP A 4 -15.78 43.42 23.12
C ASP A 4 -16.67 43.36 21.87
N ALA A 5 -16.01 43.32 20.70
CA ALA A 5 -16.55 42.68 19.50
C ALA A 5 -15.48 41.84 18.75
N ARG A 6 -14.53 41.24 19.49
CA ARG A 6 -13.50 40.32 18.95
C ARG A 6 -13.64 38.88 19.45
N GLY A 7 -14.86 38.47 19.81
CA GLY A 7 -15.21 37.08 20.04
C GLY A 7 -16.12 36.60 18.91
N LEU A 8 -15.97 35.34 18.49
CA LEU A 8 -16.83 34.61 17.53
C LEU A 8 -16.33 34.53 16.07
N ALA A 9 -15.06 34.17 15.89
CA ALA A 9 -14.67 33.39 14.71
C ALA A 9 -13.52 32.43 15.07
N SER A 10 -13.69 31.65 16.15
CA SER A 10 -12.94 30.40 16.25
C SER A 10 -13.57 29.44 15.24
N ALA A 11 -13.10 29.53 14.00
CA ALA A 11 -13.40 28.57 12.95
C ALA A 11 -12.86 27.21 13.42
N HIS A 12 -13.69 26.46 14.12
CA HIS A 12 -13.45 25.06 14.43
C HIS A 12 -13.40 24.34 13.08
N ALA A 13 -12.19 24.19 12.55
CA ALA A 13 -11.95 23.43 11.32
C ALA A 13 -12.65 22.08 11.47
N PRO A 14 -13.45 21.64 10.48
CA PRO A 14 -14.21 20.41 10.60
C PRO A 14 -13.23 19.25 10.85
N GLN A 15 -13.22 18.75 12.09
CA GLN A 15 -12.37 17.64 12.47
C GLN A 15 -12.90 16.41 11.74
N SER A 16 -12.15 15.92 10.75
CA SER A 16 -12.47 14.65 10.09
C SER A 16 -12.54 13.54 11.14
N PRO A 17 -13.54 12.64 11.09
CA PRO A 17 -13.70 11.54 12.04
C PRO A 17 -12.38 10.78 12.25
N PRO A 18 -12.06 10.32 13.48
CA PRO A 18 -10.80 9.66 13.80
C PRO A 18 -10.52 8.43 12.91
N LEU A 19 -11.59 7.75 12.48
CA LEU A 19 -11.53 6.62 11.55
C LEU A 19 -10.99 7.00 10.15
N ILE A 20 -11.25 8.22 9.68
CA ILE A 20 -10.75 8.71 8.37
C ILE A 20 -9.25 8.91 8.44
N LYS A 21 -8.78 9.60 9.47
CA LYS A 21 -7.34 9.84 9.68
C LYS A 21 -6.59 8.51 9.81
N ALA A 22 -7.16 7.54 10.54
CA ALA A 22 -6.57 6.22 10.69
C ALA A 22 -6.48 5.46 9.35
N GLN A 23 -7.59 5.41 8.58
CA GLN A 23 -7.60 4.73 7.28
C GLN A 23 -6.58 5.34 6.31
N THR A 24 -6.53 6.67 6.20
CA THR A 24 -5.59 7.34 5.28
C THR A 24 -4.15 7.03 5.66
N LYS A 25 -3.80 7.11 6.95
CA LYS A 25 -2.45 6.78 7.42
C LYS A 25 -2.08 5.32 7.15
N LEU A 26 -3.00 4.38 7.40
CA LEU A 26 -2.78 2.97 7.10
C LEU A 26 -2.63 2.73 5.59
N THR A 27 -3.46 3.35 4.76
CA THR A 27 -3.35 3.24 3.30
C THR A 27 -2.01 3.73 2.81
N VAL A 28 -1.55 4.89 3.31
CA VAL A 28 -0.23 5.43 2.97
C VAL A 28 0.88 4.47 3.41
N LEU A 29 0.80 3.91 4.62
CA LEU A 29 1.75 2.91 5.09
C LEU A 29 1.82 1.71 4.15
N PHE A 30 0.68 1.14 3.74
CA PHE A 30 0.67 -0.02 2.85
C PHE A 30 1.19 0.31 1.45
N VAL A 31 0.85 1.48 0.90
CA VAL A 31 1.43 1.96 -0.36
C VAL A 31 2.95 2.07 -0.27
N LEU A 32 3.48 2.62 0.83
CA LEU A 32 4.92 2.68 1.05
C LEU A 32 5.55 1.29 1.19
N MET A 33 4.87 0.35 1.86
CA MET A 33 5.31 -1.04 1.95
C MET A 33 5.37 -1.70 0.57
N ALA A 34 4.38 -1.51 -0.31
CA ALA A 34 4.45 -2.00 -1.68
C ALA A 34 5.66 -1.43 -2.41
N LEU A 35 5.79 -0.10 -2.45
CA LEU A 35 6.86 0.57 -3.21
C LEU A 35 8.25 0.19 -2.70
N SER A 36 8.47 0.28 -1.39
CA SER A 36 9.75 -0.13 -0.79
C SER A 36 10.01 -1.62 -1.00
N GLY A 37 9.00 -2.47 -0.87
CA GLY A 37 9.12 -3.90 -1.12
C GLY A 37 9.57 -4.23 -2.54
N GLY A 38 8.98 -3.59 -3.54
CA GLY A 38 9.39 -3.69 -4.95
C GLY A 38 10.83 -3.24 -5.18
N ILE A 39 11.21 -2.09 -4.63
CA ILE A 39 12.58 -1.56 -4.75
C ILE A 39 13.59 -2.52 -4.09
N LEU A 40 13.30 -3.01 -2.89
CA LEU A 40 14.15 -3.97 -2.17
C LEU A 40 14.32 -5.28 -2.96
N ALA A 41 13.23 -5.80 -3.55
CA ALA A 41 13.27 -7.00 -4.37
C ALA A 41 14.13 -6.78 -5.64
N GLN A 42 13.92 -5.67 -6.36
CA GLN A 42 14.66 -5.37 -7.59
C GLN A 42 16.14 -5.13 -7.34
N ILE A 43 16.49 -4.30 -6.35
CA ILE A 43 17.89 -4.04 -6.00
C ILE A 43 18.57 -5.36 -5.64
N SER A 44 17.90 -6.22 -4.89
CA SER A 44 18.46 -7.51 -4.54
C SER A 44 18.62 -8.43 -5.76
N TYR A 45 17.68 -8.40 -6.70
CA TYR A 45 17.72 -9.21 -7.91
C TYR A 45 18.88 -8.76 -8.82
N GLU A 46 18.96 -7.46 -9.14
CA GLU A 46 19.95 -6.93 -10.08
C GLU A 46 21.38 -6.88 -9.52
N GLN A 47 21.56 -6.52 -8.25
CA GLN A 47 22.91 -6.26 -7.72
C GLN A 47 23.65 -7.51 -7.27
N PHE A 48 22.94 -8.54 -6.83
CA PHE A 48 23.58 -9.71 -6.23
C PHE A 48 23.69 -10.88 -7.21
N LEU A 49 22.76 -11.02 -8.17
CA LEU A 49 22.71 -12.16 -9.09
C LEU A 49 22.12 -11.74 -10.46
N PRO A 50 22.86 -10.98 -11.30
CA PRO A 50 22.37 -10.53 -12.62
C PRO A 50 22.09 -11.70 -13.59
N GLU A 51 22.63 -12.89 -13.33
CA GLU A 51 22.35 -14.15 -14.05
C GLU A 51 21.70 -15.18 -13.13
N LYS A 52 20.75 -14.76 -12.30
CA LYS A 52 20.08 -15.68 -11.36
C LYS A 52 19.43 -16.85 -12.12
N THR A 53 19.78 -18.07 -11.74
CA THR A 53 19.22 -19.35 -12.20
C THR A 53 18.40 -20.02 -11.11
N CYS A 54 17.44 -20.91 -11.44
CA CYS A 54 16.49 -21.41 -10.43
C CYS A 54 17.14 -22.19 -9.27
N ASN A 55 18.44 -22.50 -9.39
CA ASN A 55 19.23 -23.13 -8.33
C ASN A 55 19.85 -22.10 -7.36
N ASP A 56 19.83 -20.82 -7.69
CA ASP A 56 20.40 -19.76 -6.87
C ASP A 56 19.47 -19.38 -5.71
N PRO A 57 20.00 -19.25 -4.48
CA PRO A 57 19.19 -18.93 -3.33
C PRO A 57 18.60 -17.52 -3.44
N THR A 58 17.31 -17.38 -3.09
CA THR A 58 16.69 -16.07 -2.83
C THR A 58 17.40 -15.41 -1.66
N THR A 59 17.85 -14.16 -1.84
CA THR A 59 18.50 -13.45 -0.75
C THR A 59 17.46 -13.08 0.33
N THR A 60 17.93 -12.80 1.54
CA THR A 60 17.06 -12.30 2.62
C THR A 60 16.40 -10.97 2.25
N MET A 61 17.11 -10.07 1.56
CA MET A 61 16.55 -8.77 1.13
C MET A 61 15.41 -8.96 0.12
N GLU A 62 15.60 -9.84 -0.85
CA GLU A 62 14.58 -10.16 -1.84
C GLU A 62 13.32 -10.74 -1.18
N ARG A 63 13.48 -11.71 -0.27
CA ARG A 63 12.35 -12.25 0.51
C ARG A 63 11.62 -11.19 1.32
N ILE A 64 12.35 -10.27 1.95
CA ILE A 64 11.73 -9.16 2.69
C ILE A 64 10.94 -8.26 1.72
N GLY A 65 11.53 -7.92 0.57
CA GLY A 65 10.90 -7.10 -0.44
C GLY A 65 9.59 -7.70 -0.96
N ILE A 66 9.64 -8.99 -1.34
CA ILE A 66 8.46 -9.77 -1.77
C ILE A 66 7.42 -9.81 -0.65
N SER A 67 7.83 -10.09 0.58
CA SER A 67 6.90 -10.16 1.72
C SER A 67 6.17 -8.83 1.97
N LEU A 68 6.87 -7.70 1.86
CA LEU A 68 6.28 -6.37 2.02
C LEU A 68 5.22 -6.09 0.96
N LEU A 69 5.49 -6.44 -0.31
CA LEU A 69 4.51 -6.30 -1.39
C LEU A 69 3.30 -7.19 -1.16
N VAL A 70 3.51 -8.47 -0.81
CA VAL A 70 2.41 -9.43 -0.55
C VAL A 70 1.54 -8.95 0.60
N ILE A 71 2.15 -8.50 1.71
CA ILE A 71 1.40 -7.94 2.85
C ILE A 71 0.58 -6.73 2.40
N SER A 72 1.17 -5.78 1.67
CA SER A 72 0.44 -4.62 1.15
C SER A 72 -0.73 -5.04 0.25
N ALA A 73 -0.53 -5.99 -0.66
CA ALA A 73 -1.57 -6.51 -1.55
C ALA A 73 -2.75 -7.10 -0.75
N LEU A 74 -2.50 -7.85 0.32
CA LEU A 74 -3.57 -8.36 1.20
C LEU A 74 -4.37 -7.23 1.86
N PHE A 75 -3.72 -6.12 2.21
CA PHE A 75 -4.38 -4.94 2.78
C PHE A 75 -5.18 -4.11 1.77
N VAL A 76 -5.12 -4.42 0.46
CA VAL A 76 -6.12 -3.93 -0.51
C VAL A 76 -7.51 -4.43 -0.11
N GLY A 77 -7.63 -5.69 0.32
CA GLY A 77 -8.89 -6.27 0.82
C GLY A 77 -9.43 -5.53 2.04
N PHE A 78 -8.55 -5.11 2.96
CA PHE A 78 -8.93 -4.26 4.09
C PHE A 78 -9.49 -2.90 3.62
N ASN A 79 -8.83 -2.23 2.68
CA ASN A 79 -9.33 -0.97 2.14
C ASN A 79 -10.66 -1.13 1.40
N LEU A 80 -10.89 -2.28 0.76
CA LEU A 80 -12.18 -2.62 0.15
C LEU A 80 -13.27 -2.76 1.22
N ILE A 81 -13.01 -3.46 2.32
CA ILE A 81 -13.95 -3.59 3.44
C ILE A 81 -14.30 -2.20 4.00
N VAL A 82 -13.30 -1.34 4.23
CA VAL A 82 -13.55 0.02 4.74
C VAL A 82 -14.38 0.85 3.76
N PHE A 83 -14.12 0.73 2.46
CA PHE A 83 -14.95 1.37 1.44
C PHE A 83 -16.40 0.90 1.49
N VAL A 84 -16.64 -0.42 1.53
CA VAL A 84 -17.99 -1.01 1.61
C VAL A 84 -18.72 -0.54 2.86
N LEU A 85 -18.07 -0.56 4.03
CA LEU A 85 -18.66 -0.08 5.28
C LEU A 85 -19.07 1.40 5.17
N ARG A 86 -18.25 2.25 4.56
CA ARG A 86 -18.63 3.66 4.35
C ARG A 86 -19.73 3.85 3.31
N LEU A 87 -19.74 3.04 2.26
CA LEU A 87 -20.81 3.09 1.27
C LEU A 87 -22.19 2.82 1.90
N LEU A 88 -22.23 1.93 2.90
CA LEU A 88 -23.44 1.54 3.63
C LEU A 88 -23.81 2.52 4.76
N PHE A 89 -22.84 2.96 5.56
CA PHE A 89 -23.10 3.70 6.81
C PHE A 89 -22.75 5.21 6.76
N ASP A 90 -21.87 5.64 5.85
CA ASP A 90 -21.37 7.02 5.78
C ASP A 90 -20.99 7.43 4.34
N ARG A 91 -22.03 7.58 3.49
CA ARG A 91 -21.86 7.88 2.06
C ARG A 91 -21.06 9.15 1.79
N LYS A 92 -21.11 10.14 2.70
CA LYS A 92 -20.36 11.40 2.56
C LYS A 92 -18.85 11.14 2.48
N HIS A 93 -18.35 10.10 3.14
CA HIS A 93 -16.94 9.74 3.16
C HIS A 93 -16.60 8.48 2.34
N ALA A 94 -17.59 7.89 1.66
CA ALA A 94 -17.39 6.72 0.81
C ALA A 94 -16.49 7.03 -0.41
N VAL A 95 -16.65 8.21 -1.02
CA VAL A 95 -15.80 8.65 -2.15
C VAL A 95 -14.33 8.75 -1.74
N SER A 96 -14.05 9.30 -0.55
CA SER A 96 -12.68 9.38 -0.03
C SER A 96 -12.08 7.98 0.22
N ALA A 97 -12.87 7.04 0.75
CA ALA A 97 -12.41 5.66 0.93
C ALA A 97 -12.21 4.92 -0.40
N PHE A 98 -13.05 5.19 -1.41
CA PHE A 98 -12.89 4.66 -2.75
C PHE A 98 -11.59 5.16 -3.40
N LEU A 99 -11.29 6.46 -3.29
CA LEU A 99 -10.04 7.03 -3.79
C LEU A 99 -8.82 6.41 -3.10
N ALA A 100 -8.87 6.22 -1.78
CA ALA A 100 -7.81 5.54 -1.03
C ALA A 100 -7.61 4.09 -1.50
N LEU A 101 -8.71 3.35 -1.73
CA LEU A 101 -8.66 2.01 -2.29
C LEU A 101 -8.03 2.02 -3.70
N LEU A 102 -8.48 2.91 -4.58
CA LEU A 102 -7.99 3.02 -5.95
C LEU A 102 -6.48 3.33 -5.98
N ILE A 103 -6.04 4.29 -5.16
CA ILE A 103 -4.60 4.62 -5.03
C ILE A 103 -3.81 3.39 -4.58
N HIS A 104 -4.31 2.63 -3.59
CA HIS A 104 -3.62 1.44 -3.11
C HIS A 104 -3.53 0.35 -4.19
N VAL A 105 -4.63 0.08 -4.91
CA VAL A 105 -4.66 -0.89 -6.02
C VAL A 105 -3.68 -0.49 -7.11
N VAL A 106 -3.69 0.78 -7.53
CA VAL A 106 -2.79 1.30 -8.56
C VAL A 106 -1.34 1.20 -8.11
N ALA A 107 -1.02 1.54 -6.85
CA ALA A 107 0.33 1.43 -6.34
C ALA A 107 0.84 -0.02 -6.33
N VAL A 108 0.03 -0.97 -5.85
CA VAL A 108 0.39 -2.39 -5.86
C VAL A 108 0.56 -2.90 -7.29
N PHE A 109 -0.36 -2.55 -8.20
CA PHE A 109 -0.30 -2.95 -9.60
C PHE A 109 0.95 -2.40 -10.30
N LEU A 110 1.22 -1.09 -10.16
CA LEU A 110 2.42 -0.48 -10.74
C LEU A 110 3.70 -1.07 -10.17
N THR A 111 3.75 -1.32 -8.85
CA THR A 111 4.89 -2.00 -8.23
C THR A 111 5.09 -3.39 -8.83
N PHE A 112 4.02 -4.16 -8.97
CA PHE A 112 4.09 -5.49 -9.56
C PHE A 112 4.55 -5.46 -11.02
N VAL A 113 4.04 -4.51 -11.84
CA VAL A 113 4.42 -4.39 -13.26
C VAL A 113 5.86 -3.92 -13.43
N VAL A 114 6.27 -2.89 -12.68
CA VAL A 114 7.62 -2.30 -12.82
C VAL A 114 8.70 -3.27 -12.36
N PHE A 115 8.42 -4.05 -11.30
CA PHE A 115 9.37 -5.00 -10.74
C PHE A 115 8.96 -6.46 -11.02
N ALA A 116 8.22 -6.68 -12.13
CA ALA A 116 7.65 -7.98 -12.47
C ALA A 116 8.71 -9.06 -12.59
N GLU A 117 9.90 -8.73 -13.10
CA GLU A 117 10.99 -9.69 -13.30
C GLU A 117 11.45 -10.29 -11.96
N ALA A 118 11.69 -9.47 -10.94
CA ALA A 118 12.07 -9.96 -9.61
C ALA A 118 11.00 -10.86 -8.98
N PHE A 119 9.71 -10.57 -9.20
CA PHE A 119 8.61 -11.34 -8.63
C PHE A 119 8.27 -12.62 -9.41
N LEU A 120 8.24 -12.53 -10.74
CA LEU A 120 7.91 -13.65 -11.62
C LEU A 120 9.03 -14.68 -11.64
N TYR A 121 10.26 -14.26 -11.39
CA TYR A 121 11.39 -15.17 -11.25
C TYR A 121 11.22 -16.12 -10.05
N ASP A 122 10.92 -15.58 -8.86
CA ASP A 122 10.65 -16.38 -7.65
C ASP A 122 9.41 -17.27 -7.83
N ALA A 123 8.34 -16.70 -8.41
CA ALA A 123 7.12 -17.46 -8.70
C ALA A 123 7.38 -18.60 -9.70
N GLY A 124 8.10 -18.34 -10.80
CA GLY A 124 8.38 -19.28 -11.89
C GLY A 124 9.30 -20.43 -11.48
N CYS A 125 10.37 -20.14 -10.74
CA CYS A 125 11.24 -21.18 -10.19
C CYS A 125 10.55 -21.99 -9.08
N GLY A 126 9.61 -21.38 -8.35
CA GLY A 126 8.76 -22.07 -7.37
C GLY A 126 7.78 -23.08 -7.99
N VAL A 127 7.25 -22.83 -9.19
CA VAL A 127 6.37 -23.80 -9.88
C VAL A 127 7.17 -24.96 -10.51
N GLY A 128 8.46 -24.78 -10.76
CA GLY A 128 9.35 -25.78 -11.36
C GLY A 128 9.84 -26.88 -10.40
N MET A 129 9.57 -26.79 -9.09
CA MET A 129 9.93 -27.82 -8.10
C MET A 129 8.78 -28.79 -7.75
N PHE A 130 7.64 -28.70 -8.44
CA PHE A 130 6.54 -29.68 -8.38
C PHE A 130 6.34 -30.43 -9.71
N GLY A 131 7.38 -30.55 -10.53
CA GLY A 131 7.43 -31.38 -11.74
C GLY A 131 8.35 -32.57 -11.57
#